data_AF-A0A6P0IUY7-F1
#
_entry.id   AF-A0A6P0IUY7-F1
#
_cell.length_a   1.000
_cell.length_b   1.000
_cell.length_c   1.000
_cell.angle_alpha   90.00
_cell.angle_beta   90.00
_cell.angle_gamma   90.00
#
_symmetry.space_group_name_H-M   'P 1'
#
loop_
_entity.id
_entity.type
_entity.pdbx_description
1 polymer ?
#
loop_
_entity_poly.entity_id
_entity_poly.type
_entity_poly.pdbx_seq_one_letter_code
_entity_poly.pdbx_strand_id
1 'polypeptide(L)' 'MPYSISRGDLEWEIIEPLLPKKKQTRQPLWSKRQILDGILYQLKNGCNW' A
#
# COMPACT_ATOMS: atom_id res chain seq x y z
N MET A 1 11.38 2.55 -15.09
CA MET A 1 10.22 1.88 -15.73
C MET A 1 8.96 2.29 -15.00
N PRO A 2 7.94 2.83 -15.67
CA PRO A 2 6.71 3.24 -15.00
C PRO A 2 5.95 1.97 -14.60
N TYR A 3 5.62 1.84 -13.32
CA TYR A 3 4.91 0.68 -12.79
C TYR A 3 3.50 0.67 -13.37
N SER A 4 3.09 -0.44 -13.98
CA SER A 4 1.75 -0.63 -14.55
C SER A 4 0.71 -0.64 -13.44
N ILE A 5 0.16 0.53 -13.15
CA ILE A 5 -0.87 0.83 -12.12
C ILE A 5 -2.14 0.00 -12.29
N SER A 6 -2.42 -0.54 -13.49
CA SER A 6 -3.69 -1.20 -13.82
C SER A 6 -3.99 -2.49 -13.05
N ARG A 7 -2.99 -3.16 -12.46
CA ARG A 7 -3.23 -4.36 -11.62
C ARG A 7 -3.29 -4.06 -10.12
N GLY A 8 -2.85 -2.88 -9.69
CA GLY A 8 -2.88 -2.50 -8.28
C GLY A 8 -4.28 -2.08 -7.82
N ASP A 9 -5.08 -1.47 -8.70
CA ASP A 9 -6.41 -0.96 -8.34
C ASP A 9 -7.40 -2.08 -8.01
N LEU A 10 -7.44 -3.15 -8.81
CA LEU A 10 -8.31 -4.31 -8.57
C LEU A 10 -7.93 -5.06 -7.28
N GLU A 11 -6.63 -5.26 -7.05
CA GLU A 11 -6.14 -5.91 -5.82
C GLU A 11 -6.40 -5.01 -4.60
N TRP A 12 -6.30 -3.69 -4.79
CA TRP A 12 -6.59 -2.72 -3.74
C TRP A 12 -8.07 -2.74 -3.33
N GLU A 13 -9.00 -2.87 -4.27
CA GLU A 13 -10.44 -3.00 -3.98
C GLU A 13 -10.75 -4.22 -3.10
N ILE A 14 -9.98 -5.30 -3.24
CA ILE A 14 -10.11 -6.52 -2.41
C ILE A 14 -9.47 -6.33 -1.03
N ILE A 15 -8.32 -5.64 -0.96
CA ILE A 15 -7.56 -5.47 0.27
C ILE A 15 -8.14 -4.36 1.17
N GLU A 16 -8.62 -3.26 0.58
CA GLU A 16 -9.18 -2.11 1.29
C GLU A 16 -10.18 -2.47 2.39
N PRO A 17 -11.22 -3.30 2.14
CA PRO A 17 -12.20 -3.66 3.17
C PRO A 17 -11.62 -4.53 4.29
N LEU A 18 -10.52 -5.23 4.05
CA LEU A 18 -9.85 -6.08 5.04
C LEU A 18 -8.97 -5.27 6.01
N LEU A 19 -8.63 -4.03 5.65
CA LEU A 19 -7.75 -3.22 6.47
C LEU A 19 -8.47 -2.70 7.72
N PRO A 20 -7.78 -2.64 8.88
CA PRO A 20 -8.39 -2.21 10.13
C PRO A 20 -8.93 -0.78 10.04
N LYS A 21 -10.11 -0.54 10.62
CA LYS A 21 -10.73 0.80 10.63
C LYS A 21 -9.80 1.82 11.28
N LYS A 22 -9.85 3.06 10.78
CA LYS A 22 -9.01 4.16 11.25
C LYS A 22 -9.25 4.36 12.74
N LYS A 23 -8.20 4.27 13.55
CA LYS A 23 -8.26 4.62 14.98
C LYS A 23 -8.39 6.14 15.12
N GLN A 24 -9.09 6.57 16.17
CA GLN A 24 -9.32 8.00 16.47
C GLN A 24 -8.06 8.74 16.96
N THR A 25 -6.94 8.01 17.10
CA THR A 25 -5.62 8.50 17.51
C THR A 25 -4.98 9.37 16.40
N ARG A 26 -3.72 9.80 16.60
CA ARG A 26 -2.96 10.59 15.63
C ARG A 26 -3.07 9.98 14.24
N GLN A 27 -3.54 10.80 13.30
CA GLN A 27 -3.70 10.38 11.92
C GLN A 27 -2.32 10.11 11.30
N PRO A 28 -2.13 8.96 10.63
CA PRO A 28 -0.88 8.69 9.93
C PRO A 28 -0.69 9.68 8.77
N LEU A 29 0.57 10.06 8.53
CA LEU A 29 0.95 10.97 7.45
C LEU A 29 0.74 10.35 6.06
N TRP A 30 0.90 9.02 5.96
CA TRP A 30 0.80 8.27 4.72
C TRP A 30 -0.52 7.51 4.62
N SER A 31 -1.03 7.39 3.40
CA SER A 31 -2.17 6.52 3.13
C SER A 31 -1.77 5.05 3.26
N LYS A 32 -2.72 4.18 3.61
CA LYS A 32 -2.47 2.73 3.67
C LYS A 32 -1.97 2.18 2.33
N ARG A 33 -2.43 2.76 1.23
CA ARG A 33 -2.02 2.42 -0.13
C ARG A 33 -0.55 2.73 -0.38
N GLN A 34 -0.09 3.93 0.00
CA GLN A 34 1.33 4.31 -0.11
C GLN A 34 2.25 3.40 0.71
N ILE A 35 1.80 2.96 1.89
CA ILE A 35 2.55 2.02 2.72
C ILE A 35 2.66 0.66 2.01
N LEU A 36 1.55 0.15 1.46
CA LEU A 36 1.53 -1.10 0.73
C LEU A 36 2.41 -1.04 -0.53
N ASP A 37 2.33 0.05 -1.29
CA ASP A 37 3.16 0.29 -2.47
C ASP A 37 4.65 0.29 -2.10
N GLY A 38 5.01 0.92 -0.97
CA GLY A 38 6.39 0.89 -0.45
C GLY A 38 6.88 -0.51 -0.10
N ILE A 39 6.04 -1.32 0.56
CA ILE A 39 6.36 -2.72 0.90
C ILE A 39 6.53 -3.56 -0.37
N LEU A 40 5.60 -3.46 -1.32
CA LEU A 40 5.68 -4.20 -2.59
C LEU A 40 6.90 -3.79 -3.41
N TYR A 41 7.23 -2.50 -3.40
CA TYR A 41 8.44 -1.98 -4.03
C TYR A 41 9.70 -2.58 -3.38
N GLN A 42 9.75 -2.63 -2.05
CA GLN A 42 10.88 -3.21 -1.34
C GLN A 42 11.04 -4.70 -1.65
N LEU A 43 9.96 -5.48 -1.57
CA LEU A 43 9.96 -6.93 -1.83
C LEU A 43 10.36 -7.25 -3.27
N LYS A 44 9.91 -6.44 -4.25
CA LYS A 44 10.19 -6.67 -5.66
C LYS A 44 11.63 -6.33 -6.05
N ASN A 45 12.18 -5.26 -5.48
CA ASN A 45 13.53 -4.80 -5.82
C ASN A 45 14.60 -5.34 -4.88
N GLY A 46 14.21 -6.00 -3.77
CA GLY A 46 15.15 -6.51 -2.77
C GLY A 46 15.92 -5.41 -2.05
N CYS A 47 15.35 -4.21 -1.90
CA CYS A 47 16.01 -3.13 -1.17
C CYS A 47 16.14 -3.50 0.31
N ASN A 48 17.38 -3.56 0.78
CA ASN A 48 17.65 -3.58 2.22
C ASN A 48 17.34 -2.22 2.83
N TRP A 49 16.86 -2.27 4.07
CA TRP A 49 16.59 -1.12 4.91
C TRP A 49 17.89 -0.52 5.46
#